data_AF-A0A1Y6KWY2-F1
#
_entry.id   AF-A0A1Y6KWY2-F1
#
_cell.length_a   1.000
_cell.length_b   1.000
_cell.length_c   1.000
_cell.angle_alpha   90.00
_cell.angle_beta   90.00
_cell.angle_gamma   90.00
#
_symmetry.space_group_name_H-M   'P 1'
#
loop_
_entity.id
_entity.type
_entity.pdbx_description
1 polymer ?
#
loop_
_entity_poly.entity_id
_entity_poly.type
_entity_poly.pdbx_seq_one_letter_code
_entity_poly.pdbx_strand_id
1 'polypeptide(L)'
;MQGLRNHYQVTAHDPYRPIAVFRTEHSHVLQLRPQLPIAIGEVQYIVYGMTALSVYLPFYQGMTSVPEALTLGDNKADNHSAYWKFRKLQTLALTEDLTNELFTRLTIDTDKLYNFSGS
;
A
#
# COMPACT_ATOMS: atom_id res chain seq x y z
N MET A 1 6.31 -3.68 -11.78
CA MET A 1 5.05 -3.04 -11.34
C MET A 1 5.29 -1.81 -10.45
N GLN A 2 6.32 -1.00 -10.74
CA GLN A 2 6.73 0.11 -9.86
C GLN A 2 5.84 1.36 -10.02
N GLY A 3 5.23 1.56 -11.20
CA GLY A 3 4.38 2.72 -11.48
C GLY A 3 3.12 2.81 -10.62
N LEU A 4 2.47 1.68 -10.31
CA LEU A 4 1.25 1.67 -9.48
C LEU A 4 1.54 1.93 -7.99
N ARG A 5 2.81 1.88 -7.59
CA ARG A 5 3.27 2.20 -6.22
C ARG A 5 3.73 3.65 -6.09
N ASN A 6 3.70 4.40 -7.18
CA ASN A 6 4.26 5.74 -7.23
C ASN A 6 3.45 6.71 -6.38
N HIS A 7 4.17 7.47 -5.57
CA HIS A 7 3.65 8.62 -4.84
C HIS A 7 4.62 9.81 -4.91
N TYR A 8 5.28 9.99 -6.06
CA TYR A 8 6.15 11.13 -6.38
C TYR A 8 7.39 11.29 -5.48
N GLN A 9 7.80 10.21 -4.80
CA GLN A 9 8.97 10.17 -3.92
C GLN A 9 10.19 10.84 -4.58
N VAL A 10 10.79 11.79 -3.86
CA VAL A 10 12.03 12.50 -4.27
C VAL A 10 11.84 13.39 -5.50
N THR A 11 10.64 13.95 -5.71
CA THR A 11 10.39 14.93 -6.78
C THR A 11 9.67 16.17 -6.25
N ALA A 12 9.83 17.30 -6.96
CA ALA A 12 9.10 18.54 -6.66
C ALA A 12 7.56 18.43 -6.83
N HIS A 13 7.06 17.28 -7.29
CA HIS A 13 5.65 16.99 -7.56
C HIS A 13 4.95 16.25 -6.41
N ASP A 14 5.60 16.12 -5.26
CA ASP A 14 5.01 15.61 -4.01
C ASP A 14 3.68 16.28 -3.57
N PRO A 15 3.31 17.53 -3.96
CA PRO A 15 1.97 18.06 -3.66
C PRO A 15 0.83 17.51 -4.56
N TYR A 16 1.12 16.74 -5.61
CA TYR A 16 0.07 16.17 -6.48
C TYR A 16 -0.48 14.86 -5.95
N ARG A 17 -1.76 14.57 -6.23
CA ARG A 17 -2.43 13.34 -5.78
C ARG A 17 -1.63 12.10 -6.22
N PRO A 18 -1.09 11.30 -5.29
CA PRO A 18 -0.31 10.13 -5.64
C PRO A 18 -1.18 9.03 -6.25
N ILE A 19 -0.55 8.09 -6.96
CA ILE A 19 -1.23 6.92 -7.54
C ILE A 19 -1.52 5.91 -6.43
N ALA A 20 -0.53 5.65 -5.57
CA ALA A 20 -0.69 4.85 -4.37
C ALA A 20 -1.30 5.68 -3.23
N VAL A 21 -2.61 5.58 -3.03
CA VAL A 21 -3.33 6.25 -1.94
C VAL A 21 -3.92 5.25 -0.95
N PHE A 22 -4.03 5.63 0.32
CA PHE A 22 -4.67 4.82 1.38
C PHE A 22 -6.13 4.45 1.07
N ARG A 23 -6.81 5.24 0.23
CA ARG A 23 -8.19 4.98 -0.22
C ARG A 23 -8.30 3.92 -1.33
N THR A 24 -7.18 3.36 -1.80
CA THR A 24 -7.22 2.26 -2.76
C THR A 24 -7.78 1.04 -2.06
N GLU A 25 -8.90 0.51 -2.52
CA GLU A 25 -9.44 -0.75 -1.98
C GLU A 25 -8.69 -1.93 -2.58
N HIS A 26 -8.50 -1.94 -3.90
CA HIS A 26 -7.79 -2.96 -4.64
C HIS A 26 -7.04 -2.38 -5.83
N SER A 27 -5.97 -3.05 -6.25
CA SER A 27 -5.27 -2.75 -7.52
C SER A 27 -5.10 -4.05 -8.31
N HIS A 28 -5.38 -4.00 -9.60
CA HIS A 28 -5.37 -5.16 -10.48
C HIS A 28 -4.44 -4.95 -11.67
N VAL A 29 -3.62 -5.94 -11.99
CA VAL A 29 -2.85 -6.01 -13.24
C VAL A 29 -3.14 -7.34 -13.91
N LEU A 30 -3.70 -7.29 -15.12
CA LEU A 30 -4.00 -8.49 -15.90
C LEU A 30 -2.88 -8.72 -16.89
N GLN A 31 -2.31 -9.92 -16.87
CA GLN A 31 -1.26 -10.35 -17.79
C GLN A 31 -1.75 -11.55 -18.60
N LEU A 32 -1.70 -11.42 -19.93
CA LEU A 32 -1.98 -12.48 -20.88
C LEU A 32 -0.67 -12.95 -21.51
N ARG A 33 -0.43 -14.27 -21.50
CA ARG A 33 0.73 -14.91 -22.13
C ARG A 33 0.24 -15.92 -23.18
N PRO A 34 0.04 -15.51 -24.45
CA PRO A 34 -0.53 -16.35 -25.50
C PRO A 34 0.26 -17.62 -25.81
N GLN A 35 1.55 -17.63 -25.49
CA GLN A 35 2.46 -18.77 -25.71
C GLN A 35 2.31 -19.90 -24.68
N LEU A 36 1.44 -19.75 -23.68
CA LEU A 36 1.19 -20.75 -22.64
C LEU A 36 -0.29 -21.19 -22.65
N PRO A 37 -0.61 -22.40 -22.18
CA PRO A 37 -2.00 -22.81 -21.95
C PRO A 37 -2.74 -21.83 -21.05
N ILE A 38 -4.00 -21.53 -21.36
CA ILE A 38 -4.83 -20.51 -20.69
C ILE A 38 -4.74 -20.60 -19.15
N ALA A 39 -4.85 -21.82 -18.60
CA ALA A 39 -4.83 -22.09 -17.16
C ALA A 39 -3.60 -21.50 -16.43
N ILE A 40 -2.46 -21.37 -17.10
CA ILE A 40 -1.21 -20.79 -16.55
C ILE A 40 -0.73 -19.55 -17.32
N GLY A 41 -1.30 -19.28 -18.49
CA GLY A 41 -0.95 -18.17 -19.37
C GLY A 41 -1.65 -16.87 -18.97
N GLU A 42 -2.83 -16.97 -18.37
CA GLU A 42 -3.62 -15.83 -17.92
C GLU A 42 -3.52 -15.66 -16.41
N VAL A 43 -2.98 -14.51 -15.98
CA VAL A 43 -2.77 -14.19 -14.56
C VAL A 43 -3.33 -12.82 -14.23
N GLN A 44 -4.15 -12.77 -13.19
CA GLN A 44 -4.58 -11.53 -12.57
C GLN A 44 -3.78 -11.31 -11.29
N TYR A 45 -2.98 -10.26 -11.25
CA TYR A 45 -2.30 -9.83 -10.04
C TYR A 45 -3.19 -8.87 -9.27
N ILE A 46 -3.56 -9.21 -8.03
CA ILE A 46 -4.44 -8.41 -7.17
C ILE A 46 -3.66 -7.95 -5.94
N VAL A 47 -3.84 -6.68 -5.56
CA VAL A 47 -3.39 -6.11 -4.29
C VAL A 47 -4.60 -5.73 -3.47
N TYR A 48 -4.55 -6.02 -2.16
CA TYR A 48 -5.52 -5.56 -1.19
C TYR A 48 -5.01 -4.29 -0.49
N GLY A 49 -5.75 -3.19 -0.64
CA GLY A 49 -5.42 -1.88 -0.09
C GLY A 49 -4.36 -1.11 -0.91
N MET A 50 -3.60 -0.27 -0.22
CA MET A 50 -2.59 0.60 -0.83
C MET A 50 -1.41 -0.18 -1.42
N THR A 51 -1.17 0.04 -2.71
CA THR A 51 -0.13 -0.64 -3.49
C THR A 51 1.29 -0.44 -2.97
N ALA A 52 1.59 0.71 -2.36
CA ALA A 52 2.91 1.01 -1.79
C ALA A 52 3.28 0.09 -0.62
N LEU A 53 2.30 -0.34 0.17
CA LEU A 53 2.49 -1.13 1.39
C LEU A 53 1.89 -2.55 1.30
N SER A 54 1.60 -3.03 0.09
CA SER A 54 0.98 -4.34 -0.10
C SER A 54 1.54 -5.05 -1.32
N VAL A 55 1.36 -6.36 -1.40
CA VAL A 55 1.97 -7.24 -2.41
C VAL A 55 0.95 -7.66 -3.47
N TYR A 56 1.43 -7.82 -4.71
CA TYR A 56 0.62 -8.34 -5.81
C TYR A 56 0.55 -9.86 -5.72
N LEU A 57 -0.65 -10.38 -5.43
CA LEU A 57 -0.92 -11.81 -5.37
C LEU A 57 -1.33 -12.33 -6.76
N PRO A 58 -0.68 -13.37 -7.30
CA PRO A 58 -1.03 -13.93 -8.60
C PRO A 58 -2.22 -14.89 -8.51
N PHE A 59 -3.30 -14.57 -9.23
CA PHE A 59 -4.45 -15.45 -9.44
C PHE A 59 -4.39 -16.00 -10.86
N TYR A 60 -4.18 -17.30 -10.97
CA TYR A 60 -4.18 -17.99 -12.26
C TYR A 60 -5.60 -18.37 -12.65
N GLN A 61 -5.91 -18.27 -13.94
CA GLN A 61 -7.23 -18.63 -14.47
C GLN A 61 -7.63 -20.09 -14.17
N GLY A 62 -6.66 -21.00 -14.12
CA GLY A 62 -6.90 -22.41 -13.79
C GLY A 62 -7.07 -22.72 -12.30
N MET A 63 -7.00 -21.74 -11.39
CA MET A 63 -7.18 -21.98 -9.96
C MET A 63 -8.64 -22.30 -9.64
N THR A 64 -8.88 -23.37 -8.88
CA THR A 64 -10.21 -23.79 -8.44
C THR A 64 -10.54 -23.33 -7.02
N SER A 65 -9.54 -22.97 -6.23
CA SER A 65 -9.70 -22.47 -4.88
C SER A 65 -8.59 -21.49 -4.50
N VAL A 66 -8.85 -20.70 -3.47
CA VAL A 66 -7.91 -19.74 -2.89
C VAL A 66 -7.90 -19.95 -1.38
N PRO A 67 -6.83 -19.56 -0.67
CA PRO A 67 -6.83 -19.55 0.79
C PRO A 67 -8.07 -18.87 1.38
N GLU A 68 -8.68 -19.48 2.39
CA GLU A 68 -9.92 -18.99 3.02
C GLU A 68 -9.81 -17.52 3.47
N ALA A 69 -8.65 -17.11 3.98
CA ALA A 69 -8.43 -15.72 4.39
C ALA A 69 -8.69 -14.69 3.26
N LEU A 70 -8.55 -15.07 1.98
CA LEU A 70 -8.84 -14.21 0.83
C LEU A 70 -10.32 -14.23 0.42
N THR A 71 -11.10 -15.21 0.89
CA THR A 71 -12.55 -15.28 0.67
C THR A 71 -13.34 -14.60 1.79
N LEU A 72 -12.67 -14.32 2.92
CA LEU A 72 -13.24 -13.62 4.07
C LEU A 72 -13.10 -12.10 3.92
N GLY A 73 -14.13 -11.38 4.33
CA GLY A 73 -14.14 -9.93 4.43
C GLY A 73 -15.56 -9.39 4.50
N ASP A 74 -15.83 -8.55 5.50
CA ASP A 74 -17.08 -7.83 5.64
C ASP A 74 -16.82 -6.35 5.99
N ASN A 75 -17.88 -5.61 6.32
CA ASN A 75 -17.78 -4.19 6.69
C ASN A 75 -17.24 -3.96 8.11
N LYS A 76 -16.77 -5.00 8.82
CA LYS A 76 -16.23 -4.90 10.18
C LYS A 76 -14.76 -5.32 10.20
N ALA A 77 -13.94 -4.51 10.84
CA ALA A 77 -12.52 -4.82 10.95
C ALA A 77 -12.27 -6.12 11.73
N ASP A 78 -11.59 -7.08 11.11
CA ASP A 78 -11.29 -8.39 11.69
C ASP A 78 -9.79 -8.77 11.62
N ASN A 79 -9.40 -9.87 12.26
CA ASN A 79 -8.04 -10.43 12.23
C ASN A 79 -7.94 -11.72 11.40
N HIS A 80 -8.99 -12.09 10.67
CA HIS A 80 -9.08 -13.37 9.94
C HIS A 80 -8.88 -13.14 8.45
N SER A 81 -9.59 -12.16 7.88
CA SER A 81 -9.50 -11.76 6.49
C SER A 81 -8.12 -11.19 6.16
N ALA A 82 -7.63 -11.55 4.98
CA ALA A 82 -6.43 -10.96 4.41
C ALA A 82 -6.64 -9.45 4.18
N TYR A 83 -7.84 -9.05 3.75
CA TYR A 83 -8.18 -7.65 3.52
C TYR A 83 -7.94 -6.79 4.76
N TRP A 84 -8.54 -7.12 5.92
CA TRP A 84 -8.39 -6.31 7.12
C TRP A 84 -6.98 -6.38 7.72
N LYS A 85 -6.26 -7.49 7.54
CA LYS A 85 -4.83 -7.57 7.90
C LYS A 85 -3.98 -6.56 7.12
N PHE A 86 -4.15 -6.49 5.80
CA PHE A 86 -3.43 -5.49 4.98
C PHE A 86 -3.84 -4.06 5.35
N ARG A 87 -5.12 -3.80 5.60
CA ARG A 87 -5.60 -2.47 6.04
C ARG A 87 -5.00 -2.05 7.38
N LYS A 88 -4.91 -2.95 8.36
CA LYS A 88 -4.30 -2.67 9.66
C LYS A 88 -2.81 -2.34 9.54
N LEU A 89 -2.07 -3.14 8.76
CA LEU A 89 -0.66 -2.88 8.51
C LEU A 89 -0.43 -1.50 7.87
N GLN A 90 -1.26 -1.14 6.90
CA GLN A 90 -1.18 0.17 6.22
C GLN A 90 -1.45 1.32 7.19
N THR A 91 -2.46 1.19 8.06
CA THR A 91 -2.73 2.19 9.09
C THR A 91 -1.54 2.35 10.03
N LEU A 92 -0.94 1.25 10.48
CA LEU A 92 0.21 1.28 11.39
C LEU A 92 1.42 1.99 10.78
N ALA A 93 1.78 1.64 9.54
CA ALA A 93 2.90 2.26 8.85
C ALA A 93 2.67 3.77 8.63
N LEU A 94 1.46 4.17 8.20
CA LEU A 94 1.15 5.59 8.00
C LEU A 94 1.14 6.38 9.31
N THR A 95 0.72 5.78 10.42
CA THR A 95 0.81 6.45 11.72
C THR A 95 2.25 6.65 12.16
N GLU A 96 3.12 5.65 11.96
CA GLU A 96 4.54 5.77 12.27
C GLU A 96 5.21 6.89 11.46
N ASP A 97 4.98 6.91 10.14
CA ASP A 97 5.53 7.93 9.24
C ASP A 97 5.09 9.34 9.65
N LEU A 98 3.79 9.55 9.89
CA LEU A 98 3.27 10.86 10.30
C LEU A 98 3.79 11.28 11.67
N THR A 99 3.86 10.35 12.63
CA THR A 99 4.39 10.61 13.96
C THR A 99 5.87 11.01 13.92
N ASN A 100 6.68 10.30 13.12
CA ASN A 100 8.10 10.61 12.94
C ASN A 100 8.31 11.99 12.29
N GLU A 101 7.50 12.34 11.29
CA GLU A 101 7.55 13.66 10.64
C GLU A 101 7.21 14.78 11.63
N LEU A 102 6.14 14.59 12.43
CA LEU A 102 5.72 15.58 13.42
C LEU A 102 6.76 15.79 14.52
N PHE A 103 7.35 14.72 15.06
CA PHE A 103 8.41 14.85 16.06
C PHE A 103 9.65 15.52 15.49
N THR A 104 10.06 15.17 14.26
CA THR A 104 11.19 15.81 13.60
C THR A 104 10.96 17.31 13.42
N ARG A 105 9.76 17.71 12.96
CA ARG A 105 9.39 19.12 12.82
C ARG A 105 9.37 19.83 14.17
N LEU A 106 8.78 19.20 15.20
CA LEU A 106 8.75 19.76 16.54
C LEU A 106 10.16 19.96 17.10
N THR A 107 11.05 18.98 16.95
CA THR A 107 12.45 19.10 17.37
C THR A 107 13.14 20.27 16.66
N ILE A 108 12.99 20.38 15.34
CA ILE A 108 13.54 21.51 14.56
C ILE A 108 12.97 22.85 15.02
N ASP A 109 11.66 22.94 15.28
CA ASP A 109 11.02 24.17 15.71
C ASP A 109 11.44 24.55 17.14
N THR A 110 11.56 23.57 18.05
CA THR A 110 12.11 23.82 19.39
C THR A 110 13.56 24.25 19.34
N ASP A 111 14.38 23.64 18.48
CA ASP A 111 15.79 23.99 18.29
C ASP A 111 15.91 25.44 17.80
N LYS A 112 15.08 25.84 16.82
CA LYS A 112 14.99 27.23 16.36
C LYS A 112 14.48 28.20 17.42
N LEU A 113 13.56 27.79 18.28
CA LEU A 113 12.99 28.66 19.32
C LEU A 113 13.93 28.85 20.51
N TYR A 114 14.75 27.85 20.85
CA TYR A 114 15.56 27.85 22.06
C TYR A 114 17.09 27.98 21.83
N ASN A 115 17.63 27.76 20.62
CA ASN A 115 19.07 27.88 20.33
C ASN A 115 19.51 29.18 19.61
N PHE A 116 18.69 30.26 19.67
CA PHE A 116 19.08 31.60 19.18
C PHE A 116 18.97 32.73 20.24
N SER A 117 18.82 32.40 21.53
CA SER A 117 18.78 33.40 22.62
C SER A 117 20.07 33.47 23.46
N GLY A 118 21.12 32.76 23.05
CA GLY A 118 22.40 32.67 23.78
C GLY A 118 23.62 32.91 22.92
N SER A 119 23.79 34.15 22.43
CA SER A 119 25.06 34.69 21.92
C SER A 119 25.01 36.21 21.85
#